data_AF-A0A194ANJ4-F1
#
_entry.id   AF-A0A194ANJ4-F1
#
_cell.length_a   1.000
_cell.length_b   1.000
_cell.length_c   1.000
_cell.angle_alpha   90.00
_cell.angle_beta   90.00
_cell.angle_gamma   90.00
#
_symmetry.space_group_name_H-M   'P 1'
#
loop_
_entity.id
_entity.type
_entity.pdbx_description
1 polymer ?
#
loop_
_entity_poly.entity_id
_entity_poly.type
_entity_poly.pdbx_seq_one_letter_code
_entity_poly.pdbx_strand_id
1 'polypeptide(L)'
;MTSLPLNLENRDINEINNHVQVAFEDVLAEPPGLHSLDCVWSASYAVFECSKNCCYKLMTLLCGICIALEWGCTFAEIAFQHVWCHTPCLRVFTINALCFQKFYGTCMNCCLAPVCETCGLCFSKITVSNK
;
A
#
# COMPACT_ATOMS: atom_id res chain seq x y z
N MET A 1 5.20 13.51 -9.95
CA MET A 1 5.11 13.80 -8.50
C MET A 1 6.17 14.81 -8.15
N THR A 2 5.77 16.06 -7.91
CA THR A 2 6.67 17.09 -7.37
C THR A 2 6.85 16.81 -5.89
N SER A 3 8.08 16.51 -5.46
CA SER A 3 8.41 16.40 -4.03
C SER A 3 8.09 17.73 -3.34
N LEU A 4 7.26 17.70 -2.30
CA LEU A 4 7.02 18.88 -1.46
C LEU A 4 8.34 19.33 -0.79
N PRO A 5 8.49 20.63 -0.49
CA PRO A 5 9.64 21.12 0.27
C PRO A 5 9.74 20.40 1.63
N LEU A 6 10.97 20.22 2.10
CA LEU A 6 11.25 19.56 3.37
C LEU A 6 10.53 20.28 4.53
N ASN A 7 9.58 19.61 5.18
CA ASN A 7 8.87 20.14 6.35
C ASN A 7 9.52 19.61 7.63
N LEU A 8 10.03 20.53 8.47
CA LEU A 8 10.73 20.18 9.71
C LEU A 8 9.80 20.08 10.92
N GLU A 9 8.61 20.68 10.84
CA GLU A 9 7.59 20.70 11.90
C GLU A 9 6.68 19.47 11.77
N ASN A 10 6.07 19.28 10.60
CA ASN A 10 5.31 18.08 10.28
C ASN A 10 6.12 17.17 9.35
N ARG A 11 6.73 16.13 9.95
CA ARG A 11 7.56 15.14 9.23
C ARG A 11 6.76 13.98 8.64
N ASP A 12 5.46 13.88 8.95
CA ASP A 12 4.56 12.85 8.43
C ASP A 12 3.38 13.46 7.67
N ILE A 13 3.69 14.20 6.60
CA ILE A 13 2.69 14.91 5.77
C ILE A 13 1.67 13.94 5.14
N ASN A 14 2.12 12.72 4.80
CA ASN A 14 1.29 11.71 4.15
C ASN A 14 0.62 10.78 5.17
N GLU A 15 0.77 11.05 6.47
CA GLU A 15 0.09 10.31 7.53
C GLU A 15 0.37 8.80 7.51
N ILE A 16 1.58 8.40 7.10
CA ILE A 16 1.93 6.99 6.93
C ILE A 16 2.04 6.26 8.28
N ASN A 17 2.31 7.00 9.36
CA ASN A 17 2.49 6.46 10.71
C ASN A 17 1.31 6.76 11.65
N ASN A 18 0.12 7.07 11.13
CA ASN A 18 -1.08 7.32 11.97
C ASN A 18 -1.41 6.19 12.97
N HIS A 19 -0.97 4.97 12.69
CA HIS A 19 -1.16 3.80 13.55
C HIS A 19 -0.20 3.77 14.76
N VAL A 20 0.86 4.59 14.77
CA VAL A 20 1.84 4.68 15.85
C VAL A 20 1.42 5.79 16.81
N GLN A 21 0.36 5.52 17.58
CA GLN A 21 -0.15 6.43 18.62
C GLN A 21 0.62 6.18 19.93
N VAL A 22 1.52 7.11 20.27
CA VAL A 22 2.48 6.97 21.38
C VAL A 22 2.51 8.20 22.29
N ALA A 23 1.44 9.01 22.28
CA ALA A 23 1.29 10.06 23.29
C ALA A 23 1.09 9.41 24.67
N PHE A 24 1.40 10.14 25.74
CA PHE A 24 1.25 9.63 27.09
C PHE A 24 -0.18 9.13 27.37
N GLU A 25 -1.18 9.89 26.90
CA GLU A 25 -2.59 9.58 27.03
C GLU A 25 -3.02 8.38 26.17
N ASP A 26 -2.34 8.12 25.05
CA ASP A 26 -2.63 6.94 24.22
C ASP A 26 -2.19 5.64 24.89
N VAL A 27 -1.21 5.72 25.81
CA VAL A 27 -0.54 4.54 26.40
C VAL A 27 -0.96 4.30 27.86
N LEU A 28 -1.09 5.36 28.66
CA LEU A 28 -1.28 5.27 30.11
C LEU A 28 -2.53 5.99 30.63
N ALA A 29 -3.47 6.37 29.76
CA ALA A 29 -4.69 7.09 30.15
C ALA A 29 -5.43 6.48 31.34
N GLU A 30 -5.82 7.34 32.28
CA GLU A 30 -6.69 7.00 33.39
C GLU A 30 -8.18 7.22 33.04
N PRO A 31 -9.08 6.29 33.41
CA PRO A 31 -10.51 6.45 33.16
C PRO A 31 -11.17 7.47 34.13
N PRO A 32 -12.33 8.06 33.79
CA PRO A 32 -12.96 9.16 34.56
C PRO A 32 -13.34 8.87 36.03
N GLY A 33 -13.24 7.62 36.50
CA GLY A 33 -13.58 7.20 37.86
C GLY A 33 -12.39 6.71 38.68
N LEU A 34 -11.19 6.65 38.10
CA LEU A 34 -9.98 6.16 38.76
C LEU A 34 -8.84 7.11 38.43
N HIS A 35 -8.50 7.98 39.38
CA HIS A 35 -7.41 8.93 39.22
C HIS A 35 -6.31 8.69 40.24
N SER A 36 -5.07 8.63 39.74
CA SER A 36 -3.90 8.75 40.60
C SER A 36 -3.83 10.16 41.18
N LEU A 37 -2.97 10.33 42.19
CA LEU A 37 -2.65 11.65 42.71
C LEU A 37 -2.08 12.54 41.59
N ASP A 38 -2.52 13.80 41.52
CA ASP A 38 -2.11 14.77 40.47
C ASP A 38 -0.59 14.90 40.33
N CYS A 39 0.14 14.83 41.46
CA CYS A 39 1.60 14.91 41.45
C CYS A 39 2.25 13.68 40.80
N VAL A 40 1.68 12.49 40.99
CA VAL A 40 2.15 11.24 40.39
C VAL A 40 1.82 11.22 38.90
N TRP A 41 0.61 11.65 38.53
CA TRP A 41 0.20 11.76 37.13
C TRP A 41 1.12 12.72 36.36
N SER A 42 1.37 13.91 36.91
CA SER A 42 2.23 14.93 36.30
C SER A 42 3.70 14.47 36.18
N ALA A 43 4.23 13.81 37.23
CA ALA A 43 5.59 13.29 37.20
C ALA A 43 5.74 12.15 36.18
N SER A 44 4.74 11.26 36.10
CA SER A 44 4.69 10.19 35.11
C SER A 44 4.71 10.73 33.69
N TYR A 45 3.88 11.74 33.39
CA TYR A 45 3.87 12.42 32.09
C TYR A 45 5.25 12.98 31.73
N ALA A 46 5.87 13.72 32.65
CA ALA A 46 7.17 14.35 32.40
C ALA A 46 8.28 13.33 32.14
N VAL A 47 8.36 12.26 32.95
CA VAL A 47 9.37 11.21 32.80
C VAL A 47 9.13 10.41 31.51
N PHE A 48 7.87 10.08 31.20
CA PHE A 48 7.51 9.37 29.97
C PHE A 48 7.92 10.17 28.73
N GLU A 49 7.52 11.44 28.62
CA GLU A 49 7.87 12.27 27.47
C GLU A 49 9.38 12.49 27.36
N CYS A 50 10.06 12.76 28.47
CA CYS A 50 11.51 12.95 28.46
C CYS A 50 12.24 11.69 28.00
N SER A 51 11.91 10.53 28.57
CA SER A 51 12.55 9.26 28.23
C SER A 51 12.29 8.84 26.79
N LYS A 52 11.02 8.87 26.34
CA LYS A 52 10.64 8.59 24.94
C LYS A 52 11.41 9.46 23.97
N ASN A 53 11.39 10.78 24.18
CA ASN A 53 12.00 11.73 23.27
C ASN A 53 13.53 11.62 23.27
N CYS A 54 14.15 11.36 24.43
CA CYS A 54 15.59 11.15 24.53
C CYS A 54 16.03 9.88 23.78
N CYS A 55 15.38 8.74 24.05
CA CYS A 55 15.70 7.47 23.41
C CYS A 55 15.51 7.54 21.89
N TYR A 56 14.38 8.10 21.43
CA TYR A 56 14.12 8.26 19.99
C TYR A 56 15.16 9.15 19.31
N LYS A 57 15.50 10.30 19.90
CA LYS A 57 16.53 11.20 19.35
C LYS A 57 17.90 10.53 19.32
N LEU A 58 18.27 9.77 20.34
CA LEU A 58 19.54 9.04 20.37
C LEU A 58 19.60 7.98 19.27
N MET A 59 18.55 7.17 19.11
CA MET A 59 18.48 6.15 18.07
C MET A 59 18.54 6.76 16.67
N THR A 60 17.79 7.84 16.44
CA THR A 60 17.79 8.53 15.14
C THR A 60 19.12 9.24 14.86
N LEU A 61 19.80 9.75 15.88
CA LEU A 61 21.14 10.33 15.74
C LEU A 61 22.17 9.28 15.31
N LEU A 62 22.13 8.09 15.93
CA LEU A 62 23.11 7.03 15.68
C LEU A 62 22.87 6.30 14.35
N CYS A 63 21.61 6.08 13.97
CA CYS A 63 21.27 5.18 12.87
C CYS A 63 20.49 5.86 11.73
N GLY A 64 19.89 7.03 11.96
CA GLY A 64 18.93 7.63 11.03
C GLY A 64 19.50 7.94 9.65
N ILE A 65 20.71 8.50 9.57
CA ILE A 65 21.35 8.85 8.29
C ILE A 65 21.71 7.59 7.50
N CYS A 66 22.24 6.56 8.16
CA CYS A 66 22.60 5.31 7.50
C CYS A 66 21.37 4.60 6.91
N ILE A 67 20.27 4.53 7.69
CA ILE A 67 19.01 3.94 7.23
C ILE A 67 18.41 4.78 6.08
N ALA A 68 18.47 6.12 6.17
CA ALA A 68 18.01 6.99 5.09
C ALA A 68 18.80 6.77 3.78
N LEU A 69 20.12 6.57 3.88
CA LEU A 69 20.96 6.26 2.72
C LEU A 69 20.60 4.90 2.12
N GLU A 70 20.44 3.88 2.95
CA GLU A 70 20.02 2.53 2.53
C GLU A 70 18.72 2.58 1.71
N TRP A 71 17.66 3.16 2.26
CA TRP A 71 16.38 3.27 1.57
C TRP A 71 16.46 4.13 0.29
N GLY A 72 17.25 5.20 0.31
CA GLY A 72 17.51 6.02 -0.88
C GLY A 72 18.13 5.20 -2.02
N CYS A 73 19.13 4.37 -1.72
CA CYS A 73 19.74 3.47 -2.69
C CYS A 73 18.77 2.39 -3.18
N THR A 74 18.02 1.76 -2.27
CA THR A 74 17.03 0.72 -2.62
C THR A 74 15.99 1.25 -3.59
N PHE A 75 15.39 2.42 -3.31
CA PHE A 75 14.37 2.98 -4.19
C PHE A 75 14.95 3.47 -5.53
N ALA A 76 16.20 3.93 -5.56
CA ALA A 76 16.88 4.25 -6.81
C ALA A 76 17.08 3.01 -7.69
N GLU A 77 17.49 1.88 -7.11
CA GLU A 77 17.62 0.60 -7.82
C GLU A 77 16.28 0.10 -8.35
N ILE A 78 15.23 0.10 -7.50
CA ILE A 78 13.88 -0.30 -7.91
C ILE A 78 13.39 0.55 -9.09
N ALA A 79 13.58 1.87 -9.02
CA ALA A 79 13.19 2.78 -10.10
C ALA A 79 13.96 2.47 -11.39
N PHE A 80 15.27 2.23 -11.29
CA PHE A 80 16.11 1.85 -12.43
C PHE A 80 15.61 0.56 -13.07
N GLN A 81 15.46 -0.51 -12.29
CA GLN A 81 14.98 -1.80 -12.79
C GLN A 81 13.59 -1.68 -13.42
N HIS A 82 12.69 -0.91 -12.82
CA HIS A 82 11.34 -0.74 -13.35
C HIS A 82 11.33 -0.04 -14.71
N VAL A 83 12.10 1.04 -14.87
CA VAL A 83 12.17 1.82 -16.10
C VAL A 83 12.92 1.06 -17.19
N TRP A 84 14.08 0.49 -16.88
CA TRP A 84 15.01 -0.04 -17.88
C TRP A 84 14.83 -1.53 -18.16
N CYS A 85 14.21 -2.29 -17.25
CA CYS A 85 14.03 -3.73 -17.40
C CYS A 85 12.55 -4.12 -17.44
N HIS A 86 11.77 -3.84 -16.40
CA HIS A 86 10.39 -4.35 -16.32
C HIS A 86 9.47 -3.75 -17.39
N THR A 87 9.52 -2.43 -17.61
CA THR A 87 8.68 -1.77 -18.61
C THR A 87 8.88 -2.33 -20.03
N PRO A 88 10.11 -2.45 -20.58
CA PRO A 88 10.31 -3.06 -21.88
C PRO A 88 9.99 -4.57 -21.90
N CYS A 89 10.31 -5.32 -20.84
CA CYS A 89 9.95 -6.74 -20.74
C CYS A 89 8.43 -6.95 -20.81
N LEU A 90 7.64 -6.14 -20.08
CA LEU A 90 6.18 -6.17 -20.13
C LEU A 90 5.65 -5.83 -21.53
N ARG A 91 6.31 -4.90 -22.25
CA ARG A 91 5.96 -4.58 -23.63
C ARG A 91 6.18 -5.78 -24.56
N VAL A 92 7.33 -6.46 -24.45
CA VAL A 92 7.61 -7.68 -25.21
C VAL A 92 6.61 -8.79 -24.87
N PHE A 93 6.33 -8.99 -23.59
CA PHE A 93 5.34 -9.97 -23.13
C PHE A 93 3.96 -9.68 -23.72
N THR A 94 3.51 -8.43 -23.71
CA THR A 94 2.22 -8.03 -24.29
C THR A 94 2.14 -8.32 -25.79
N ILE A 95 3.21 -8.05 -26.54
CA ILE A 95 3.25 -8.35 -27.99
C ILE A 95 3.11 -9.86 -28.23
N ASN A 96 3.80 -10.69 -27.45
CA ASN A 96 3.68 -12.14 -27.55
C ASN A 96 2.30 -12.64 -27.13
N ALA A 97 1.76 -12.12 -26.02
CA ALA A 97 0.42 -12.47 -25.54
C ALA A 97 -0.67 -12.15 -26.57
N LEU A 98 -0.57 -11.05 -27.31
CA LEU A 98 -1.48 -10.72 -28.41
C LEU A 98 -1.44 -11.76 -29.54
N CYS A 99 -0.27 -12.33 -29.83
CA CYS A 99 -0.16 -13.43 -30.80
C CYS A 99 -0.90 -14.67 -30.29
N PHE A 100 -0.67 -15.05 -29.03
CA PHE A 100 -1.39 -16.16 -28.39
C PHE A 100 -2.90 -15.92 -28.32
N GLN A 101 -3.34 -14.70 -28.06
CA GLN A 101 -4.76 -14.34 -28.04
C GLN A 101 -5.41 -14.57 -29.41
N LYS A 102 -4.75 -14.21 -30.51
CA LYS A 102 -5.25 -14.45 -31.87
C LYS A 102 -5.34 -15.94 -32.18
N PHE A 103 -4.31 -16.69 -31.83
CA PHE A 103 -4.30 -18.15 -32.00
C PHE A 103 -5.43 -18.79 -31.20
N TYR A 104 -5.53 -18.49 -29.91
CA TYR A 104 -6.54 -19.02 -29.03
C TYR A 104 -7.96 -18.61 -29.46
N GLY A 105 -8.17 -17.35 -29.85
CA GLY A 105 -9.44 -16.87 -30.37
C GLY A 105 -9.87 -17.61 -31.63
N THR A 106 -8.93 -17.97 -32.51
CA THR A 106 -9.20 -18.80 -33.68
C THR A 106 -9.64 -20.21 -33.26
N CYS A 107 -8.93 -20.85 -32.31
CA CYS A 107 -9.32 -22.16 -31.79
C CYS A 107 -10.72 -22.14 -31.16
N MET A 108 -11.02 -21.13 -30.34
CA MET A 108 -12.33 -20.95 -29.71
C MET A 108 -13.44 -20.77 -30.76
N ASN A 109 -13.20 -19.95 -31.80
CA ASN A 109 -14.17 -19.75 -32.88
C ASN A 109 -14.40 -21.01 -33.71
N CYS A 110 -13.36 -21.80 -33.99
CA CYS A 110 -13.53 -23.04 -34.75
C CYS A 110 -14.25 -24.13 -33.95
N CYS A 111 -13.96 -24.27 -32.65
CA CYS A 111 -14.43 -25.41 -31.87
C CYS A 111 -15.68 -25.11 -31.03
N LEU A 112 -15.69 -23.96 -30.35
CA LEU A 112 -16.71 -23.64 -29.35
C LEU A 112 -17.84 -22.77 -29.92
N ALA A 113 -17.57 -21.92 -30.91
CA ALA A 113 -18.64 -21.13 -31.52
C ALA A 113 -19.77 -21.99 -32.12
N PRO A 114 -19.50 -23.09 -32.87
CA PRO A 114 -20.57 -23.95 -33.39
C PRO A 114 -21.38 -24.64 -32.30
N VAL A 115 -20.73 -25.03 -31.20
CA VAL A 115 -21.40 -25.67 -30.05
C VAL A 115 -22.31 -24.65 -29.34
N CYS A 116 -21.83 -23.44 -29.11
CA CYS A 116 -22.63 -22.38 -28.53
C CYS A 116 -23.81 -21.97 -29.43
N GLU A 117 -23.58 -21.88 -30.74
CA GLU A 117 -24.62 -21.57 -31.72
C GLU A 117 -25.72 -22.63 -31.74
N THR A 118 -25.35 -23.91 -31.77
CA THR A 118 -26.31 -25.02 -31.72
C THR A 118 -27.08 -25.08 -30.40
N CYS A 119 -26.43 -24.87 -29.26
CA CYS A 119 -27.10 -24.75 -27.96
C CYS A 119 -28.09 -23.58 -27.94
N GLY A 120 -27.74 -22.43 -28.52
CA GLY A 120 -28.64 -21.27 -28.64
C GLY A 120 -29.87 -21.58 -29.48
N LEU A 121 -29.71 -22.33 -30.57
CA LEU A 121 -30.83 -22.78 -31.42
C LEU A 121 -31.83 -23.66 -30.66
N CYS A 122 -31.38 -24.50 -29.71
CA CYS A 122 -32.28 -25.32 -28.88
C CYS A 122 -33.30 -24.48 -28.08
N PHE A 123 -32.94 -23.26 -27.67
CA PHE A 123 -33.80 -22.35 -26.91
C PHE A 123 -34.47 -21.27 -27.77
N SER A 124 -34.13 -21.18 -29.06
CA SER A 124 -34.55 -20.09 -29.96
C SER A 124 -36.06 -19.96 -30.19
N LYS A 125 -36.85 -21.00 -29.92
CA LYS A 125 -38.31 -21.03 -30.17
C LYS A 125 -39.17 -20.81 -28.92
N ILE A 126 -38.55 -20.56 -27.76
CA ILE A 126 -39.31 -20.28 -26.53
C ILE A 126 -39.89 -18.87 -26.64
N THR A 127 -41.22 -18.78 -26.72
CA THR A 127 -41.94 -17.51 -26.81
C THR A 127 -42.65 -17.26 -25.48
N VAL A 128 -42.32 -16.16 -24.78
CA VAL A 128 -42.94 -15.81 -23.50
C VAL A 128 -44.18 -14.96 -23.78
N SER A 129 -45.37 -15.48 -23.44
CA SER A 129 -46.61 -14.72 -23.48
C SER A 129 -46.89 -14.16 -22.08
N ASN A 130 -46.89 -12.83 -21.96
CA ASN A 130 -47.21 -12.14 -20.71
C ASN A 130 -48.73 -11.94 -20.62
N LYS A 131 -49.33 -12.34 -19.48
CA LYS A 131 -50.76 -12.21 -19.20
C LYS A 131 -51.08 -10.86 -18.56
#